data_AF-A0A819ZZ56-F1
#
_entry.id   AF-A0A819ZZ56-F1
#
_cell.length_a   1.000
_cell.length_b   1.000
_cell.length_c   1.000
_cell.angle_alpha   90.00
_cell.angle_beta   90.00
_cell.angle_gamma   90.00
#
_symmetry.space_group_name_H-M   'P 1'
#
loop_
_entity.id
_entity.type
_entity.pdbx_description
1 polymer ?
#
loop_
_entity_poly.entity_id
_entity_poly.type
_entity_poly.pdbx_seq_one_letter_code
_entity_poly.pdbx_strand_id
1 'polypeptide(L)'
;MVPDNNGTTTGYSGAAVWGSQFPVDCKRNQIYIGTGNYYKVPPLVQQCLDETSNLTLYSDPCNQRGAYGQAILALDMSTGIIRWSVILGPIDAWTAACLFSGPLPNSNCPYKPGPDSDFAQAPILKLNLKYKFGGKNRDQLFVGQKSGIAYGFDAETGTVIWSTSVSPASFAGGL
;
A
#
# COMPACT_ATOMS: atom_id res chain seq x y z
N MET A 1 4.40 0.99 10.40
CA MET A 1 3.38 0.39 9.50
C MET A 1 3.56 -1.11 9.27
N VAL A 2 4.47 -1.74 10.01
CA VAL A 2 4.64 -3.20 10.07
C VAL A 2 4.45 -3.67 11.51
N PRO A 3 4.14 -4.95 11.75
CA PRO A 3 4.10 -5.52 13.09
C PRO A 3 5.43 -5.35 13.82
N ASP A 4 5.41 -5.31 15.16
CA ASP A 4 6.62 -5.31 15.96
C ASP A 4 7.38 -6.62 15.74
N ASN A 5 8.66 -6.51 15.40
CA ASN A 5 9.54 -7.66 15.19
C ASN A 5 10.19 -8.16 16.49
N ASN A 6 9.90 -7.54 17.64
CA ASN A 6 10.50 -7.85 18.95
C ASN A 6 12.04 -7.87 18.92
N GLY A 7 12.65 -6.94 18.16
CA GLY A 7 14.09 -6.84 17.98
C GLY A 7 14.73 -7.89 17.06
N THR A 8 13.95 -8.72 16.37
CA THR A 8 14.46 -9.71 15.41
C THR A 8 14.64 -9.13 14.01
N THR A 9 15.56 -9.69 13.23
CA THR A 9 15.84 -9.29 11.84
C THR A 9 15.08 -10.13 10.80
N THR A 10 14.30 -11.11 11.25
CA THR A 10 13.56 -12.05 10.40
C THR A 10 12.12 -11.62 10.16
N GLY A 11 11.63 -10.60 10.86
CA GLY A 11 10.29 -10.06 10.68
C GLY A 11 10.13 -9.15 9.46
N TYR A 12 9.03 -8.40 9.44
CA TYR A 12 8.72 -7.49 8.34
C TYR A 12 9.69 -6.30 8.30
N SER A 13 9.98 -5.80 7.10
CA SER A 13 10.61 -4.49 6.90
C SER A 13 10.03 -3.82 5.66
N GLY A 14 10.26 -2.52 5.49
CA GLY A 14 9.63 -1.71 4.44
C GLY A 14 8.33 -1.07 4.91
N ALA A 15 7.31 -1.04 4.06
CA ALA A 15 6.08 -0.25 4.23
C ALA A 15 6.40 1.23 4.51
N ALA A 16 7.41 1.75 3.80
CA ALA A 16 7.91 3.09 3.99
C ALA A 16 6.87 4.15 3.61
N VAL A 17 6.93 5.31 4.24
CA VAL A 17 6.05 6.44 3.93
C VAL A 17 6.88 7.44 3.13
N TRP A 18 6.73 7.42 1.81
CA TRP A 18 7.57 8.19 0.87
C TRP A 18 7.01 9.56 0.50
N GLY A 19 5.67 9.70 0.51
CA GLY A 19 5.00 10.93 0.13
C GLY A 19 5.42 12.12 0.99
N SER A 20 5.30 13.33 0.46
CA SER A 20 5.72 14.56 1.15
C SER A 20 4.57 15.55 1.41
N GLN A 21 3.36 15.29 0.89
CA GLN A 21 2.21 16.19 0.98
C GLN A 21 0.95 15.45 1.49
N PHE A 22 0.96 15.05 2.76
CA PHE A 22 -0.17 14.34 3.36
C PHE A 22 -1.35 15.28 3.65
N PRO A 23 -2.55 15.00 3.13
CA PRO A 23 -3.69 15.88 3.32
C PRO A 23 -4.22 15.77 4.74
N VAL A 24 -4.47 16.94 5.33
CA VAL A 24 -5.06 17.11 6.66
C VAL A 24 -6.56 17.36 6.51
N ASP A 25 -7.37 16.50 7.11
CA ASP A 25 -8.82 16.67 7.24
C ASP A 25 -9.17 17.09 8.67
N CYS A 26 -9.26 18.41 8.88
CA CYS A 26 -9.66 18.99 10.16
C CYS A 26 -11.09 18.61 10.58
N LYS A 27 -11.98 18.34 9.62
CA LYS A 27 -13.38 17.97 9.93
C LYS A 27 -13.45 16.58 10.56
N ARG A 28 -12.56 15.66 10.17
CA ARG A 28 -12.49 14.29 10.69
C ARG A 28 -11.40 14.06 11.74
N ASN A 29 -10.56 15.07 12.01
CA ASN A 29 -9.33 14.93 12.79
C ASN A 29 -8.40 13.84 12.22
N GLN A 30 -8.27 13.76 10.89
CA GLN A 30 -7.54 12.71 10.20
C GLN A 30 -6.42 13.25 9.30
N ILE A 31 -5.34 12.49 9.20
CA ILE A 31 -4.31 12.63 8.16
C ILE A 31 -4.27 11.33 7.34
N TYR A 32 -4.14 11.47 6.03
CA TYR A 32 -4.13 10.32 5.12
C TYR A 32 -2.75 10.07 4.55
N ILE A 33 -2.31 8.82 4.56
CA ILE A 33 -0.99 8.44 4.05
C ILE A 33 -1.07 7.23 3.12
N GLY A 34 -0.13 7.16 2.19
CA GLY A 34 0.20 5.97 1.41
C GLY A 34 1.46 5.31 1.95
N THR A 35 1.54 3.99 1.81
CA THR A 35 2.68 3.18 2.25
C THR A 35 3.29 2.40 1.09
N GLY A 36 4.60 2.21 1.19
CA GLY A 36 5.43 1.47 0.27
C GLY A 36 5.22 -0.04 0.35
N ASN A 37 5.91 -0.78 -0.49
CA ASN A 37 5.97 -2.24 -0.46
C ASN A 37 6.82 -2.71 0.74
N TYR A 38 6.81 -4.01 1.02
CA TYR A 38 7.74 -4.60 1.99
C TYR A 38 9.12 -4.80 1.37
N TYR A 39 10.18 -4.66 2.16
CA TYR A 39 11.54 -5.07 1.72
C TYR A 39 11.82 -6.52 2.09
N LYS A 40 11.18 -7.00 3.15
CA LYS A 40 11.27 -8.37 3.65
C LYS A 40 9.96 -8.75 4.32
N VAL A 41 9.57 -10.00 4.17
CA VAL A 41 8.46 -10.62 4.88
C VAL A 41 8.96 -11.75 5.79
N PRO A 42 8.25 -12.08 6.87
CA PRO A 42 8.59 -13.21 7.73
C PRO A 42 8.60 -14.55 6.98
N PRO A 43 9.43 -15.54 7.39
CA PRO A 43 9.46 -16.86 6.76
C PRO A 43 8.10 -17.56 6.68
N LEU A 44 7.26 -17.42 7.72
CA LEU A 44 5.90 -17.99 7.72
C LEU A 44 4.99 -17.36 6.67
N VAL A 45 5.17 -16.06 6.42
CA VAL A 45 4.42 -15.34 5.38
C VAL A 45 4.92 -15.77 4.00
N GLN A 46 6.24 -15.89 3.83
CA GLN A 46 6.82 -16.42 2.58
C GLN A 46 6.32 -17.84 2.28
N GLN A 47 6.28 -18.71 3.28
CA GLN A 47 5.75 -20.06 3.12
C GLN A 47 4.29 -20.05 2.68
N CYS A 48 3.45 -19.22 3.31
CA CYS A 48 2.06 -19.06 2.90
C CYS A 48 1.95 -18.60 1.43
N LEU A 49 2.75 -17.61 1.03
CA LEU A 49 2.77 -17.11 -0.35
C LEU A 49 3.18 -18.18 -1.35
N ASP A 50 4.12 -19.05 -0.98
CA ASP A 50 4.54 -20.18 -1.80
C ASP A 50 3.41 -21.19 -1.98
N GLU A 51 2.69 -21.51 -0.90
CA GLU A 51 1.55 -22.43 -0.88
C GLU A 51 0.32 -21.89 -1.65
N THR A 52 0.12 -20.57 -1.71
CA THR A 52 -1.03 -19.93 -2.38
C THR A 52 -0.70 -19.38 -3.77
N SER A 53 0.52 -19.58 -4.27
CA SER A 53 1.05 -18.96 -5.51
C SER A 53 0.24 -19.25 -6.79
N ASN A 54 -0.58 -20.30 -6.79
CA ASN A 54 -1.45 -20.72 -7.88
C ASN A 54 -2.90 -20.20 -7.77
N LEU A 55 -3.22 -19.42 -6.74
CA LEU A 55 -4.57 -18.90 -6.50
C LEU A 55 -4.71 -17.47 -7.02
N THR A 56 -5.79 -17.19 -7.75
CA THR A 56 -6.20 -15.82 -8.06
C THR A 56 -7.04 -15.30 -6.90
N LEU A 57 -6.43 -14.50 -6.02
CA LEU A 57 -7.05 -14.09 -4.76
C LEU A 57 -7.49 -12.63 -4.82
N TYR A 58 -8.73 -12.38 -4.40
CA TYR A 58 -9.27 -11.02 -4.21
C TYR A 58 -8.62 -10.33 -2.98
N SER A 59 -8.26 -11.11 -1.97
CA SER A 59 -7.53 -10.68 -0.77
C SER A 59 -6.49 -11.73 -0.42
N ASP A 60 -5.26 -11.29 -0.12
CA ASP A 60 -4.15 -12.19 0.21
C ASP A 60 -4.34 -12.81 1.61
N PRO A 61 -4.54 -14.14 1.72
CA PRO A 61 -4.74 -14.83 3.00
C PRO A 61 -3.48 -14.82 3.87
N CYS A 62 -2.31 -14.53 3.29
CA CYS A 62 -1.04 -14.45 4.01
C CYS A 62 -0.85 -13.10 4.71
N ASN A 63 -1.76 -12.15 4.48
CA ASN A 63 -1.68 -10.83 5.07
C ASN A 63 -1.92 -10.88 6.58
N GLN A 64 -1.03 -10.26 7.35
CA GLN A 64 -1.08 -10.26 8.81
C GLN A 64 -1.65 -8.94 9.34
N ARG A 65 -2.35 -9.02 10.47
CA ARG A 65 -2.86 -7.82 11.15
C ARG A 65 -1.69 -6.90 11.51
N GLY A 66 -1.81 -5.61 11.19
CA GLY A 66 -0.78 -4.61 11.48
C GLY A 66 0.30 -4.51 10.40
N ALA A 67 0.23 -5.35 9.35
CA ALA A 67 1.11 -5.27 8.19
C ALA A 67 0.42 -4.44 7.10
N TYR A 68 0.83 -3.17 6.98
CA TYR A 68 0.24 -2.20 6.07
C TYR A 68 1.22 -1.80 4.96
N GLY A 69 1.71 -2.77 4.19
CA GLY A 69 2.42 -2.55 2.93
C GLY A 69 1.44 -2.32 1.78
N GLN A 70 1.81 -1.49 0.81
CA GLN A 70 0.98 -1.06 -0.32
C GLN A 70 -0.45 -0.65 0.10
N ALA A 71 -0.53 0.15 1.15
CA ALA A 71 -1.79 0.52 1.80
C ALA A 71 -2.03 2.03 1.82
N ILE A 72 -3.31 2.41 1.83
CA ILE A 72 -3.79 3.74 2.20
C ILE A 72 -4.36 3.68 3.62
N LEU A 73 -3.96 4.62 4.46
CA LEU A 73 -4.39 4.69 5.86
C LEU A 73 -4.94 6.06 6.20
N ALA A 74 -5.99 6.09 7.02
CA ALA A 74 -6.40 7.27 7.76
C ALA A 74 -5.95 7.15 9.21
N LEU A 75 -5.12 8.09 9.64
CA LEU A 75 -4.65 8.18 11.02
C LEU A 75 -5.38 9.29 11.74
N ASP A 76 -5.80 9.04 12.97
CA ASP A 76 -6.23 10.09 13.88
C ASP A 76 -5.05 11.01 14.20
N MET A 77 -5.20 12.30 13.98
CA MET A 77 -4.08 13.25 14.11
C MET A 77 -3.62 13.44 15.56
N SER A 78 -4.49 13.19 16.54
CA SER A 78 -4.17 13.40 17.95
C SER A 78 -3.49 12.19 18.58
N THR A 79 -3.83 10.99 18.12
CA THR A 79 -3.42 9.72 18.75
C THR A 79 -2.52 8.85 17.87
N GLY A 80 -2.48 9.11 16.56
CA GLY A 80 -1.81 8.24 15.59
C GLY A 80 -2.52 6.91 15.34
N ILE A 81 -3.70 6.69 15.93
CA ILE A 81 -4.47 5.46 15.75
C ILE A 81 -5.02 5.39 14.33
N ILE A 82 -4.87 4.23 13.69
CA ILE A 82 -5.46 3.94 12.38
C ILE A 82 -6.98 3.85 12.52
N ARG A 83 -7.72 4.76 11.87
CA ARG A 83 -9.19 4.79 11.83
C ARG A 83 -9.73 3.80 10.81
N TRP A 84 -9.10 3.76 9.64
CA TRP A 84 -9.34 2.77 8.61
C TRP A 84 -8.08 2.58 7.76
N SER A 85 -7.97 1.44 7.09
CA SER A 85 -6.87 1.11 6.20
C SER A 85 -7.35 0.24 5.05
N VAL A 86 -6.78 0.44 3.87
CA VAL A 86 -7.04 -0.37 2.68
C VAL A 86 -5.72 -0.83 2.12
N ILE A 87 -5.55 -2.14 1.98
CA ILE A 87 -4.39 -2.76 1.32
C ILE A 87 -4.82 -3.11 -0.09
N LEU A 88 -4.00 -2.74 -1.08
CA LEU A 88 -4.33 -2.93 -2.49
C LEU A 88 -3.34 -3.88 -3.17
N GLY A 89 -3.87 -5.03 -3.59
CA GLY A 89 -3.10 -6.07 -4.26
C GLY A 89 -2.52 -7.12 -3.32
N PRO A 90 -1.84 -8.14 -3.88
CA PRO A 90 -1.15 -9.17 -3.10
C PRO A 90 0.04 -8.59 -2.33
N ILE A 91 0.62 -9.38 -1.43
CA ILE A 91 1.84 -8.99 -0.72
C ILE A 91 2.96 -8.70 -1.74
N ASP A 92 3.48 -7.47 -1.71
CA ASP A 92 4.60 -7.03 -2.53
C ASP A 92 5.86 -6.89 -1.67
N ALA A 93 6.86 -7.73 -1.98
CA ALA A 93 8.17 -7.68 -1.35
C ALA A 93 9.22 -7.35 -2.41
N TRP A 94 9.83 -6.16 -2.34
CA TRP A 94 10.71 -5.66 -3.38
C TRP A 94 11.78 -4.69 -2.82
N THR A 95 12.97 -4.70 -3.41
CA THR A 95 14.03 -3.71 -3.11
C THR A 95 14.80 -3.38 -4.39
N ALA A 96 15.47 -2.23 -4.43
CA ALA A 96 16.35 -1.86 -5.55
C ALA A 96 17.47 -2.88 -5.81
N ALA A 97 17.81 -3.72 -4.82
CA ALA A 97 18.74 -4.82 -5.02
C ALA A 97 18.28 -5.80 -6.11
N CYS A 98 16.97 -5.94 -6.33
CA CYS A 98 16.41 -6.82 -7.37
C CYS A 98 16.74 -6.38 -8.81
N LEU A 99 17.25 -5.17 -9.02
CA LEU A 99 17.76 -4.70 -10.31
C LEU A 99 19.12 -5.24 -10.69
N PHE A 100 19.92 -5.59 -9.69
CA PHE A 100 21.32 -5.87 -9.90
C PHE A 100 21.51 -7.39 -9.98
N SER A 101 21.67 -7.87 -11.21
CA SER A 101 22.11 -9.24 -11.49
C SER A 101 23.62 -9.34 -11.29
N GLY A 102 24.07 -10.09 -10.28
CA GLY A 102 25.47 -10.40 -10.02
C GLY A 102 25.71 -11.91 -9.95
N PRO A 103 26.98 -12.36 -9.88
CA PRO A 103 27.32 -13.79 -9.80
C PRO A 103 26.90 -14.48 -8.49
N LEU A 104 26.43 -13.72 -7.50
CA LEU A 104 25.88 -14.23 -6.25
C LEU A 104 24.38 -13.88 -6.16
N PRO A 105 23.54 -14.76 -5.56
CA PRO A 105 22.17 -14.38 -5.27
C PRO A 105 22.17 -13.13 -4.40
N ASN A 106 21.48 -12.08 -4.86
CA ASN A 106 21.42 -10.83 -4.13
C ASN A 106 20.65 -11.06 -2.83
N SER A 107 21.36 -11.18 -1.71
CA SER A 107 20.79 -11.49 -0.39
C SER A 107 19.77 -10.44 0.08
N ASN A 108 19.75 -9.26 -0.53
CA ASN A 108 18.84 -8.17 -0.23
C ASN A 108 17.62 -8.10 -1.16
N CYS A 109 17.59 -8.92 -2.22
CA CYS A 109 16.38 -9.12 -3.01
C CYS A 109 15.58 -10.28 -2.43
N PRO A 110 14.27 -10.12 -2.16
CA PRO A 110 13.41 -11.24 -1.76
C PRO A 110 13.49 -12.39 -2.76
N TYR A 111 13.41 -13.64 -2.26
CA TYR A 111 13.51 -14.84 -3.10
C TYR A 111 12.52 -14.85 -4.26
N LYS A 112 11.29 -14.40 -4.00
CA LYS A 112 10.26 -14.10 -5.00
C LYS A 112 9.94 -12.61 -4.91
N PRO A 113 10.59 -11.75 -5.70
CA PRO A 113 10.32 -10.34 -5.66
C PRO A 113 8.92 -10.05 -6.22
N GLY A 114 8.21 -9.16 -5.54
CA GLY A 114 6.95 -8.61 -6.01
C GLY A 114 7.14 -7.54 -7.08
N PRO A 115 6.04 -6.97 -7.60
CA PRO A 115 6.05 -6.09 -8.77
C PRO A 115 6.44 -4.63 -8.47
N ASP A 116 6.75 -4.24 -7.23
CA ASP A 116 6.91 -2.82 -6.82
C ASP A 116 5.67 -1.97 -7.14
N SER A 117 4.50 -2.44 -6.74
CA SER A 117 3.18 -1.82 -6.93
C SER A 117 2.71 -1.07 -5.68
N ASP A 118 3.58 -0.24 -5.12
CA ASP A 118 3.29 0.48 -3.89
C ASP A 118 2.80 1.93 -4.09
N PHE A 119 2.60 2.64 -2.98
CA PHE A 119 2.31 4.07 -2.98
C PHE A 119 3.56 4.87 -2.61
N ALA A 120 4.21 5.45 -3.61
CA ALA A 120 5.28 6.43 -3.42
C ALA A 120 4.75 7.85 -3.17
N GLN A 121 3.54 8.15 -3.61
CA GLN A 121 2.93 9.48 -3.50
C GLN A 121 1.91 9.57 -2.36
N ALA A 122 1.78 10.77 -1.79
CA ALA A 122 0.75 11.06 -0.80
C ALA A 122 -0.63 11.17 -1.47
N PRO A 123 -1.72 10.75 -0.80
CA PRO A 123 -3.07 10.97 -1.31
C PRO A 123 -3.41 12.45 -1.46
N ILE A 124 -4.34 12.79 -2.34
CA ILE A 124 -4.92 14.13 -2.46
C ILE A 124 -6.35 14.08 -1.95
N LEU A 125 -6.69 14.93 -0.98
CA LEU A 125 -8.06 15.09 -0.50
C LEU A 125 -8.81 16.12 -1.33
N LYS A 126 -9.98 15.75 -1.85
CA LYS A 126 -10.95 16.66 -2.48
C LYS A 126 -12.27 16.57 -1.76
N LEU A 127 -12.76 17.71 -1.30
CA LEU A 127 -13.99 17.81 -0.52
C LEU A 127 -15.20 18.01 -1.42
N ASN A 128 -16.33 17.48 -0.96
CA ASN A 128 -17.67 17.79 -1.47
C ASN A 128 -17.85 17.53 -2.99
N LEU A 129 -17.26 16.45 -3.50
CA LEU A 129 -17.37 16.06 -4.90
C LEU A 129 -18.74 15.46 -5.22
N LYS A 130 -19.32 15.87 -6.35
CA LYS A 130 -20.58 15.30 -6.85
C LYS A 130 -20.39 13.85 -7.24
N TYR A 131 -21.27 12.98 -6.73
CA TYR A 131 -21.27 11.58 -7.10
C TYR A 131 -21.94 11.37 -8.46
N LYS A 132 -21.24 10.68 -9.38
CA LYS A 132 -21.64 10.56 -10.80
C LYS A 132 -23.02 9.92 -11.00
N PHE A 133 -23.46 9.07 -10.07
CA PHE A 133 -24.72 8.32 -10.17
C PHE A 133 -25.88 8.92 -9.36
N GLY A 134 -25.75 10.19 -8.95
CA GLY A 134 -26.73 10.83 -8.05
C GLY A 134 -26.55 10.40 -6.59
N GLY A 135 -26.96 11.26 -5.65
CA GLY A 135 -26.77 11.05 -4.21
C GLY A 135 -25.97 12.16 -3.54
N LYS A 136 -25.66 11.98 -2.26
CA LYS A 136 -24.92 12.97 -1.46
C LYS A 136 -23.51 13.15 -2.00
N ASN A 137 -23.02 14.39 -2.04
CA ASN A 137 -21.62 14.67 -2.30
C ASN A 137 -20.71 13.94 -1.32
N ARG A 138 -19.52 13.57 -1.78
CA ARG A 138 -18.55 12.76 -1.03
C ARG A 138 -17.21 13.48 -0.99
N ASP A 139 -16.56 13.43 0.18
CA ASP A 139 -15.15 13.79 0.29
C ASP A 139 -14.35 12.56 -0.19
N GLN A 140 -13.40 12.74 -1.10
CA GLN A 140 -12.67 11.64 -1.70
C GLN A 140 -11.16 11.84 -1.64
N LEU A 141 -10.44 10.73 -1.53
CA LEU A 141 -8.99 10.67 -1.67
C LEU A 141 -8.64 10.16 -3.08
N PHE A 142 -7.61 10.77 -3.67
CA PHE A 142 -7.07 10.41 -4.97
C PHE A 142 -5.61 10.02 -4.79
N VAL A 143 -5.18 8.89 -5.35
CA VAL A 143 -3.78 8.47 -5.27
C VAL A 143 -3.45 7.55 -6.45
N GLY A 144 -2.25 7.71 -7.01
CA GLY A 144 -1.70 6.77 -7.99
C GLY A 144 -0.84 5.72 -7.31
N GLN A 145 -1.00 4.47 -7.72
CA GLN A 145 -0.14 3.35 -7.35
C GLN A 145 0.91 3.16 -8.44
N LYS A 146 2.12 2.71 -8.08
CA LYS A 146 3.19 2.39 -9.05
C LYS A 146 2.79 1.36 -10.11
N SER A 147 1.74 0.58 -9.88
CA SER A 147 1.11 -0.31 -10.88
C SER A 147 0.52 0.44 -12.09
N GLY A 148 0.45 1.78 -12.05
CA GLY A 148 -0.19 2.60 -13.09
C GLY A 148 -1.69 2.77 -12.90
N ILE A 149 -2.24 2.31 -11.77
CA ILE A 149 -3.64 2.47 -11.41
C ILE A 149 -3.82 3.70 -10.51
N ALA A 150 -4.71 4.60 -10.92
CA ALA A 150 -5.22 5.67 -10.08
C ALA A 150 -6.47 5.20 -9.35
N TYR A 151 -6.56 5.52 -8.06
CA TYR A 151 -7.67 5.14 -7.20
C TYR A 151 -8.38 6.37 -6.62
N GLY A 152 -9.69 6.22 -6.45
CA GLY A 152 -10.53 7.12 -5.67
C GLY A 152 -11.16 6.40 -4.48
N PHE A 153 -11.03 6.97 -3.28
CA PHE A 153 -11.60 6.40 -2.05
C PHE A 153 -12.58 7.36 -1.40
N ASP A 154 -13.60 6.85 -0.73
CA ASP A 154 -14.38 7.62 0.23
C ASP A 154 -13.46 7.97 1.42
N ALA A 155 -13.30 9.26 1.74
CA ALA A 155 -12.39 9.72 2.77
C ALA A 155 -12.83 9.32 4.20
N GLU A 156 -14.11 8.98 4.39
CA GLU A 156 -14.68 8.60 5.67
C GLU A 156 -14.52 7.10 5.93
N THR A 157 -14.72 6.26 4.92
CA THR A 157 -14.75 4.79 5.08
C THR A 157 -13.54 4.08 4.50
N GLY A 158 -12.76 4.74 3.64
CA GLY A 158 -11.73 4.09 2.83
C GLY A 158 -12.29 3.22 1.70
N THR A 159 -13.59 3.20 1.45
CA THR A 159 -14.15 2.36 0.38
C THR A 159 -13.64 2.84 -0.98
N VAL A 160 -13.12 1.93 -1.81
CA VAL A 160 -12.76 2.23 -3.19
C VAL A 160 -14.03 2.59 -3.97
N ILE A 161 -14.10 3.82 -4.48
CA ILE A 161 -15.23 4.33 -5.27
C ILE A 161 -14.99 4.03 -6.75
N TRP A 162 -13.75 4.20 -7.20
CA TRP A 162 -13.35 3.92 -8.58
C TRP A 162 -11.85 3.61 -8.64
N SER A 163 -11.46 2.92 -9.70
CA SER A 163 -10.08 2.66 -10.06
C SER A 163 -9.94 2.74 -11.57
N THR A 164 -8.87 3.37 -12.06
CA THR A 164 -8.63 3.57 -13.49
C THR A 164 -7.17 3.28 -13.81
N SER A 165 -6.90 2.45 -14.81
CA SER A 165 -5.56 2.34 -15.38
C SER A 165 -5.26 3.61 -16.18
N VAL A 166 -4.26 4.37 -15.75
CA VAL A 166 -3.87 5.64 -16.37
C VAL A 166 -2.49 5.58 -17.01
N SER A 167 -1.70 4.57 -16.67
CA SER A 167 -0.42 4.25 -17.29
C SER A 167 -0.15 2.73 -17.19
N PRO A 168 0.75 2.19 -18.03
CA PRO A 168 1.30 0.85 -17.78
C PRO A 168 2.12 0.83 -16.50
N ALA A 169 2.12 -0.31 -15.80
CA ALA A 169 3.12 -0.57 -14.77
C ALA A 169 4.53 -0.50 -15.36
N SER A 170 5.49 -0.03 -14.57
CA SER A 170 6.90 -0.03 -14.95
C SER A 170 7.76 -0.49 -13.78
N PHE A 171 8.96 -0.97 -14.08
CA PHE A 171 9.92 -1.40 -13.08
C PHE A 171 10.27 -0.30 -12.06
N ALA A 172 10.21 0.99 -12.43
CA ALA A 172 10.44 2.12 -11.53
C ALA A 172 9.13 2.81 -11.09
N GLY A 173 7.98 2.17 -11.33
CA GLY A 173 6.65 2.74 -11.14
C GLY A 173 6.08 3.40 -12.41
N GLY A 174 4.76 3.36 -12.54
CA GLY A 174 3.98 3.99 -13.60
C GLY A 174 3.29 5.30 -13.19
N LEU A 175 3.30 5.65 -11.89
CA LEU A 175 2.71 6.85 -11.28
C LEU A 175 3.43 7.24 -10.00
#